data_AF-A0A970LB58-F1
#
_entry.id   AF-A0A970LB58-F1
#
_cell.length_a   1.000
_cell.length_b   1.000
_cell.length_c   1.000
_cell.angle_alpha   90.00
_cell.angle_beta   90.00
_cell.angle_gamma   90.00
#
_symmetry.space_group_name_H-M   'P 1'
#
loop_
_entity.id
_entity.type
_entity.pdbx_description
1 polymer ?
#
loop_
_entity_poly.entity_id
_entity_poly.type
_entity_poly.pdbx_seq_one_letter_code
_entity_poly.pdbx_strand_id
1 'polypeptide(L)'
;MKQPELGKKIMELRLARGLTQGELAQKCNLSLRTIQRIEAAEVTPRSYTVKLIFQCLDYQIYDSFGKFSYRLDRLAYRTRTGLGPLCNYVKDLFNLKTHTMRKITILSLPVMATILLLLFTGTQSKAQDRDKIIAGIATQNASFVEWFNAGQFDSIGMEYLENACMIPSNYREIHGRENIKGYYNFLYATGFRFTEITSKAIVVSDSILVDRGVWKAGQMTGTYLTQLRLCKDGKWYIENEMSNTDLEAE
;
A
#
# COMPACT_ATOMS: atom_id res chain seq x y z
N MET A 1 9.52 -3.92 36.10
CA MET A 1 9.28 -5.35 35.80
C MET A 1 7.83 -5.67 36.13
N LYS A 2 7.14 -6.46 35.30
CA LYS A 2 5.77 -6.93 35.56
C LYS A 2 5.80 -8.42 35.94
N GLN A 3 4.73 -8.94 36.52
CA GLN A 3 4.57 -10.39 36.67
C GLN A 3 4.43 -11.03 35.27
N PRO A 4 4.96 -12.24 35.01
CA PRO A 4 5.61 -13.16 35.96
C PRO A 4 7.13 -12.95 36.14
N GLU A 5 7.75 -12.07 35.35
CA GLU A 5 9.21 -11.85 35.35
C GLU A 5 9.73 -11.32 36.70
N LEU A 6 8.93 -10.49 37.36
CA LEU A 6 9.23 -9.97 38.69
C LEU A 6 9.38 -11.09 39.73
N GLY A 7 8.40 -12.02 39.79
CA GLY A 7 8.42 -13.14 40.72
C GLY A 7 9.61 -14.07 40.48
N LYS A 8 9.88 -14.40 39.20
CA LYS A 8 11.07 -15.18 38.81
C LYS A 8 12.36 -14.50 39.25
N LYS A 9 12.49 -13.19 39.03
CA LYS A 9 13.72 -12.45 39.38
C LYS A 9 13.96 -12.41 40.89
N ILE A 10 12.91 -12.25 41.68
CA ILE A 10 12.98 -12.29 43.14
C ILE A 10 13.41 -13.68 43.61
N MET A 11 12.82 -14.73 43.05
CA MET A 11 13.18 -16.12 43.37
C MET A 11 14.64 -16.42 43.04
N GLU A 12 15.11 -16.04 41.85
CA GLU A 12 16.52 -16.19 41.44
C GLU A 12 17.48 -15.51 42.43
N LEU A 13 17.22 -14.25 42.78
CA LEU A 13 18.05 -13.47 43.70
C LEU A 13 18.03 -14.03 45.12
N ARG A 14 16.87 -14.54 45.56
CA ARG A 14 16.73 -15.20 46.86
C ARG A 14 17.57 -16.48 46.93
N LEU A 15 17.48 -17.33 45.91
CA LEU A 15 18.24 -18.57 45.81
C LEU A 15 19.75 -18.31 45.68
N ALA A 16 20.14 -17.30 44.91
CA ALA A 16 21.54 -16.86 44.80
C ALA A 16 22.16 -16.44 46.14
N ARG A 17 21.32 -16.09 47.13
CA ARG A 17 21.73 -15.70 48.49
C ARG A 17 21.54 -16.81 49.53
N GLY A 18 21.12 -18.00 49.12
CA GLY A 18 20.85 -19.12 50.02
C GLY A 18 19.70 -18.88 50.99
N LEU A 19 18.79 -17.95 50.70
CA LEU A 19 17.66 -17.62 51.60
C LEU A 19 16.46 -18.51 51.31
N THR A 20 15.79 -18.98 52.35
CA THR A 20 14.43 -19.54 52.26
C THR A 20 13.39 -18.44 52.07
N GLN A 21 12.19 -18.79 51.60
CA GLN A 21 11.09 -17.82 51.47
C GLN A 21 10.72 -17.20 52.83
N GLY A 22 10.86 -17.96 53.93
CA GLY A 22 10.63 -17.48 55.29
C GLY A 22 11.67 -16.44 55.74
N GLU A 23 12.94 -16.68 55.45
CA GLU A 23 14.02 -15.73 55.79
C GLU A 23 13.93 -14.45 54.97
N LEU A 24 13.57 -14.54 53.68
CA LEU A 24 13.31 -13.34 52.88
C LEU A 24 12.11 -12.56 53.41
N ALA A 25 11.05 -13.26 53.82
CA ALA A 25 9.86 -12.63 54.40
C ALA A 25 10.21 -11.88 55.70
N GLN A 26 10.98 -12.50 56.59
CA GLN A 26 11.47 -11.85 57.81
C GLN A 26 12.37 -10.65 57.50
N LYS A 27 13.35 -10.80 56.61
CA LYS A 27 14.26 -9.70 56.22
C LYS A 27 13.51 -8.51 55.60
N CYS A 28 12.47 -8.76 54.82
CA CYS A 28 11.66 -7.71 54.20
C CYS A 28 10.55 -7.17 55.10
N ASN A 29 10.36 -7.70 56.31
CA ASN A 29 9.19 -7.44 57.16
C ASN A 29 7.85 -7.65 56.40
N LEU A 30 7.74 -8.76 55.68
CA LEU A 30 6.57 -9.18 54.92
C LEU A 30 6.08 -10.55 55.41
N SER A 31 4.81 -10.88 55.13
CA SER A 31 4.31 -12.23 55.43
C SER A 31 4.90 -13.26 54.46
N LEU A 32 5.14 -14.49 54.94
CA LEU A 32 5.57 -15.61 54.10
C LEU A 32 4.63 -15.80 52.89
N ARG A 33 3.32 -15.70 53.13
CA ARG A 33 2.29 -15.78 52.09
C ARG A 33 2.45 -14.68 51.03
N THR A 34 2.89 -13.48 51.41
CA THR A 34 3.13 -12.39 50.45
C THR A 34 4.28 -12.72 49.51
N ILE A 35 5.41 -13.22 50.04
CA ILE A 35 6.57 -13.63 49.21
C ILE A 35 6.20 -14.78 48.28
N GLN A 36 5.50 -15.81 48.79
CA GLN A 36 5.05 -16.95 47.99
C GLN A 36 4.19 -16.53 46.80
N ARG A 37 3.20 -15.67 47.03
CA ARG A 37 2.29 -15.19 45.96
C ARG A 37 2.99 -14.28 44.95
N ILE A 38 4.02 -13.55 45.38
CA ILE A 38 4.86 -12.73 44.48
C ILE A 38 5.74 -13.63 43.61
N GLU A 39 6.43 -14.63 44.19
CA GLU A 39 7.28 -15.57 43.44
C GLU A 39 6.46 -16.45 42.48
N ALA A 40 5.25 -16.86 42.89
CA ALA A 40 4.31 -17.61 42.06
C ALA A 40 3.55 -16.75 41.03
N ALA A 41 3.85 -15.45 40.94
CA ALA A 41 3.19 -14.49 40.04
C ALA A 41 1.67 -14.29 40.25
N GLU A 42 1.09 -14.74 41.36
CA GLU A 42 -0.32 -14.56 41.70
C GLU A 42 -0.71 -13.11 42.02
N VAL A 43 0.25 -12.32 42.50
CA VAL A 43 0.04 -10.92 42.89
C VAL A 43 1.14 -10.03 42.32
N THR A 44 0.73 -8.87 41.79
CA THR A 44 1.66 -7.79 41.49
C THR A 44 1.75 -6.85 42.69
N PRO A 45 2.86 -6.82 43.45
CA PRO A 45 3.01 -5.96 44.61
C PRO A 45 3.18 -4.50 44.21
N ARG A 46 2.90 -3.57 45.13
CA ARG A 46 3.10 -2.12 44.91
C ARG A 46 4.58 -1.80 44.72
N SER A 47 4.90 -0.73 44.00
CA SER A 47 6.27 -0.30 43.69
C SER A 47 7.17 -0.16 44.94
N TYR A 48 6.60 0.26 46.07
CA TYR A 48 7.29 0.33 47.35
C TYR A 48 7.76 -1.05 47.85
N THR A 49 6.86 -2.04 47.84
CA THR A 49 7.16 -3.42 48.25
C THR A 49 8.19 -4.06 47.33
N VAL A 50 8.13 -3.78 46.03
CA VAL A 50 9.15 -4.21 45.05
C VAL A 50 10.52 -3.65 45.43
N LYS A 51 10.60 -2.35 45.71
CA LYS A 51 11.84 -1.69 46.12
C LYS A 51 12.40 -2.29 47.41
N LEU A 52 11.55 -2.54 48.40
CA LEU A 52 11.94 -3.14 49.69
C LEU A 52 12.54 -4.54 49.51
N ILE A 53 11.89 -5.41 48.73
CA ILE A 53 12.39 -6.77 48.48
C ILE A 53 13.75 -6.73 47.78
N PHE A 54 13.90 -5.90 46.75
CA PHE A 54 15.17 -5.76 46.05
C PHE A 54 16.27 -5.14 46.93
N GLN A 55 15.94 -4.22 47.84
CA GLN A 55 16.87 -3.70 48.84
C GLN A 55 17.35 -4.80 49.81
N CYS A 56 16.44 -5.63 50.35
CA CYS A 56 16.83 -6.77 51.19
C CYS A 56 17.64 -7.84 50.44
N LEU A 57 17.50 -7.88 49.12
CA LEU A 57 18.28 -8.71 48.20
C LEU A 57 19.50 -7.96 47.62
N ASP A 58 19.94 -6.84 48.23
CA ASP A 58 20.96 -5.86 47.77
C ASP A 58 21.08 -5.74 46.25
N TYR A 59 19.94 -5.80 45.59
CA TYR A 59 19.81 -5.67 44.16
C TYR A 59 19.49 -4.22 43.88
N GLN A 60 20.50 -3.47 43.44
CA GLN A 60 20.29 -2.11 43.01
C GLN A 60 19.45 -2.11 41.73
N ILE A 61 18.18 -1.75 41.85
CA ILE A 61 17.34 -1.42 40.70
C ILE A 61 17.96 -0.18 40.06
N TYR A 62 18.80 -0.36 39.05
CA TYR A 62 19.45 0.75 38.38
C TYR A 62 18.40 1.73 37.85
N ASP A 63 18.72 3.00 38.06
CA ASP A 63 17.94 4.24 38.07
C ASP A 63 17.27 4.64 36.74
N SER A 64 16.81 3.67 35.93
CA SER A 64 16.33 3.95 34.56
C SER A 64 14.94 4.60 34.54
N PHE A 65 14.12 4.39 35.57
CA PHE A 65 12.79 5.03 35.68
C PHE A 65 12.85 6.42 36.32
N GLY A 66 13.69 6.63 37.34
CA GLY A 66 13.84 7.92 38.02
C GLY A 66 14.49 8.99 37.13
N LYS A 67 15.47 8.59 36.30
CA LYS A 67 16.12 9.50 35.34
C LYS A 67 15.18 9.87 34.19
N PHE A 68 14.27 8.98 33.80
CA PHE A 68 13.25 9.25 32.78
C PHE A 68 12.18 10.20 33.30
N SER A 69 11.65 10.00 34.51
CA SER A 69 10.67 10.92 35.11
C SER A 69 11.26 12.31 35.33
N TYR A 70 12.50 12.42 35.84
CA TYR A 70 13.19 13.70 35.99
C TYR A 70 13.46 14.39 34.64
N ARG A 71 13.80 13.63 33.58
CA ARG A 71 13.95 14.17 32.21
C ARG A 71 12.62 14.62 31.62
N LEU A 72 11.54 13.87 31.84
CA LEU A 72 10.20 14.24 31.39
C LEU A 72 9.68 15.49 32.10
N ASP A 73 9.87 15.61 33.41
CA ASP A 73 9.46 16.80 34.17
C ASP A 73 10.23 18.05 33.73
N ARG A 74 11.54 17.91 33.44
CA ARG A 74 12.34 19.00 32.85
C ARG A 74 11.87 19.36 31.44
N LEU A 75 11.47 18.38 30.63
CA LEU A 75 10.90 18.63 29.30
C LEU A 75 9.54 19.34 29.42
N ALA A 76 8.68 18.89 30.33
CA ALA A 76 7.35 19.45 30.58
C ALA A 76 7.41 20.89 31.11
N TYR A 77 8.38 21.22 31.96
CA TYR A 77 8.62 22.59 32.40
C TYR A 77 9.14 23.49 31.26
N ARG A 78 10.03 22.97 30.40
CA ARG A 78 10.59 23.69 29.25
C ARG A 78 9.55 23.92 28.15
N THR A 79 8.66 22.96 27.92
CA THR A 79 7.53 23.13 26.99
C THR A 79 6.50 24.11 27.55
N ARG A 80 6.24 24.12 28.86
CA ARG A 80 5.33 25.08 29.51
C ARG A 80 5.84 26.53 29.48
N THR A 81 7.16 26.75 29.58
CA THR A 81 7.77 28.09 29.49
C THR A 81 7.96 28.55 28.04
N GLY A 82 8.28 27.64 27.10
CA GLY A 82 8.45 27.97 25.67
C GLY A 82 7.14 28.17 24.89
N LEU A 83 6.07 27.45 25.23
CA LEU A 83 4.75 27.55 24.56
C LEU A 83 3.78 28.53 25.25
N GLY A 84 4.13 29.08 26.40
CA GLY A 84 3.29 30.04 27.14
C GLY A 84 2.85 31.24 26.29
N PRO A 85 3.77 31.93 25.59
CA PRO A 85 3.43 33.04 24.70
C PRO A 85 2.52 32.62 23.54
N LEU A 86 2.79 31.44 22.94
CA LEU A 86 1.99 30.90 21.84
C LEU A 86 0.57 30.57 22.29
N CYS A 87 0.41 29.97 23.47
CA CYS A 87 -0.88 29.62 24.04
C CYS A 87 -1.72 30.87 24.37
N ASN A 88 -1.08 31.95 24.82
CA ASN A 88 -1.75 33.23 25.04
C ASN A 88 -2.19 33.89 23.73
N TYR A 89 -1.36 33.83 22.69
CA TYR A 89 -1.72 34.35 21.36
C TYR A 89 -2.88 33.55 20.73
N VAL A 90 -2.85 32.22 20.83
CA VAL A 90 -3.95 31.35 20.38
C VAL A 90 -5.23 31.66 21.16
N LYS A 91 -5.17 31.79 22.49
CA LYS A 91 -6.33 32.16 23.31
C LYS A 91 -6.91 33.53 22.91
N ASP A 92 -6.05 34.52 22.62
CA ASP A 92 -6.52 35.82 22.15
C ASP A 92 -7.10 35.74 20.73
N LEU A 93 -6.53 34.92 19.85
CA LEU A 93 -7.03 34.73 18.49
C LEU A 93 -8.47 34.17 18.46
N PHE A 94 -8.79 33.28 19.41
CA PHE A 94 -10.16 32.76 19.60
C PHE A 94 -11.06 33.66 20.45
N ASN A 95 -10.53 34.72 21.07
CA ASN A 95 -11.33 35.71 21.78
C ASN A 95 -11.93 36.72 20.78
N LEU A 96 -13.12 36.37 20.27
CA LEU A 96 -13.84 37.10 19.21
C LEU A 96 -14.58 38.37 19.68
N LYS A 97 -14.47 38.76 20.96
CA LYS A 97 -15.15 39.93 21.53
C LYS A 97 -14.59 41.26 21.01
N THR A 98 -13.36 41.29 20.52
CA THR A 98 -12.67 42.48 19.99
C THR A 98 -12.16 42.23 18.57
N HIS A 99 -12.32 43.22 17.67
CA HIS A 99 -11.94 43.16 16.25
C HIS A 99 -12.36 41.87 15.51
N THR A 100 -13.59 41.43 15.78
CA THR A 100 -14.19 40.16 15.33
C THR A 100 -13.96 39.88 13.84
N MET A 101 -14.18 40.88 12.97
CA MET A 101 -14.01 40.72 11.52
C MET A 101 -12.57 40.39 11.11
N ARG A 102 -11.57 41.01 11.74
CA ARG A 102 -10.15 40.77 11.40
C ARG A 102 -9.70 39.39 11.87
N LYS A 103 -10.13 38.96 13.06
CA LYS A 103 -9.79 37.65 13.63
C LYS A 103 -10.46 36.50 12.84
N ILE A 104 -11.70 36.69 12.39
CA ILE A 104 -12.40 35.73 11.52
C ILE A 104 -11.68 35.58 10.18
N THR A 105 -11.23 36.68 9.55
CA THR A 105 -10.47 36.61 8.30
C THR A 105 -9.15 35.86 8.45
N ILE A 106 -8.43 36.08 9.56
CA ILE A 106 -7.17 35.37 9.84
C ILE A 106 -7.42 33.87 10.06
N LEU A 107 -8.54 33.52 10.72
CA LEU A 107 -8.90 32.13 10.99
C LEU A 107 -9.42 31.38 9.74
N SER A 108 -10.09 32.08 8.82
CA SER A 108 -10.67 31.48 7.61
C SER A 108 -9.66 31.26 6.49
N LEU A 109 -8.62 32.09 6.39
CA LEU A 109 -7.52 31.97 5.41
C LEU A 109 -6.86 30.57 5.36
N PRO A 110 -6.38 30.00 6.48
CA PRO A 110 -5.79 28.66 6.47
C PRO A 110 -6.82 27.58 6.17
N VAL A 111 -8.08 27.74 6.63
CA VAL A 111 -9.17 26.79 6.34
C VAL A 111 -9.49 26.77 4.84
N MET A 112 -9.62 27.94 4.22
CA MET A 112 -9.79 28.08 2.78
C MET A 112 -8.61 27.50 2.00
N ALA A 113 -7.37 27.75 2.44
CA ALA A 113 -6.19 27.16 1.82
C ALA A 113 -6.19 25.62 1.91
N THR A 114 -6.60 25.05 3.04
CA THR A 114 -6.73 23.59 3.19
C THR A 114 -7.84 23.00 2.32
N ILE A 115 -8.98 23.69 2.19
CA ILE A 115 -10.06 23.27 1.29
C ILE A 115 -9.59 23.33 -0.17
N LEU A 116 -8.89 24.40 -0.55
CA LEU A 116 -8.31 24.54 -1.89
C LEU A 116 -7.32 23.42 -2.20
N LEU A 117 -6.43 23.11 -1.24
CA LEU A 117 -5.45 22.03 -1.38
C LEU A 117 -6.14 20.66 -1.53
N LEU A 118 -7.19 20.39 -0.75
CA LEU A 118 -7.99 19.16 -0.85
C LEU A 118 -8.69 19.04 -2.22
N LEU A 119 -9.20 20.14 -2.77
CA LEU A 119 -9.80 20.17 -4.10
C LEU A 119 -8.77 19.82 -5.20
N PHE A 120 -7.52 20.27 -5.08
CA PHE A 120 -6.46 19.91 -6.04
C PHE A 120 -5.97 18.47 -5.89
N THR A 121 -6.02 17.88 -4.69
CA THR A 121 -5.62 16.47 -4.49
C THR A 121 -6.68 15.46 -4.93
N GLY A 122 -7.92 15.88 -5.16
CA GLY A 122 -9.06 15.01 -5.48
C GLY A 122 -9.33 14.77 -6.96
N THR A 123 -8.57 15.39 -7.88
CA THR A 123 -8.85 15.30 -9.32
C THR A 123 -8.07 14.19 -9.99
N GLN A 124 -8.34 12.93 -9.65
CA GLN A 124 -8.16 11.83 -10.60
C GLN A 124 -9.53 11.51 -11.18
N SER A 125 -9.86 12.16 -12.31
CA SER A 125 -11.13 11.93 -12.97
C SER A 125 -11.07 10.61 -13.76
N LYS A 126 -12.15 9.83 -13.74
CA LYS A 126 -12.30 8.63 -14.61
C LYS A 126 -12.07 8.94 -16.09
N ALA A 127 -12.29 10.18 -16.52
CA ALA A 127 -12.00 10.62 -17.89
C ALA A 127 -10.49 10.59 -18.20
N GLN A 128 -9.65 11.08 -17.28
CA GLN A 128 -8.19 11.08 -17.46
C GLN A 128 -7.61 9.67 -17.50
N ASP A 129 -8.18 8.74 -16.72
CA ASP A 129 -7.79 7.33 -16.73
C ASP A 129 -8.19 6.65 -18.05
N ARG A 130 -9.40 6.96 -18.56
CA ARG A 130 -9.86 6.45 -19.86
C ARG A 130 -8.97 6.90 -21.01
N ASP A 131 -8.58 8.17 -21.07
CA ASP A 131 -7.72 8.70 -22.12
C ASP A 131 -6.34 8.03 -22.10
N LYS A 132 -5.81 7.78 -20.90
CA LYS A 132 -4.55 7.04 -20.72
C LYS A 132 -4.64 5.61 -21.23
N ILE A 133 -5.75 4.92 -20.96
CA ILE A 133 -5.99 3.56 -21.47
C ILE A 133 -6.04 3.57 -23.00
N ILE A 134 -6.79 4.50 -23.59
CA ILE A 134 -6.89 4.63 -25.07
C ILE A 134 -5.52 4.89 -25.70
N ALA A 135 -4.72 5.79 -25.12
CA ALA A 135 -3.35 6.04 -25.58
C ALA A 135 -2.45 4.79 -25.44
N GLY A 136 -2.65 4.01 -24.38
CA GLY A 136 -1.97 2.73 -24.17
C GLY A 136 -2.29 1.71 -25.26
N ILE A 137 -3.56 1.55 -25.62
CA ILE A 137 -3.99 0.66 -26.72
C ILE A 137 -3.42 1.11 -28.06
N ALA A 138 -3.43 2.43 -28.35
CA ALA A 138 -2.82 2.95 -29.58
C ALA A 138 -1.31 2.63 -29.65
N THR A 139 -0.61 2.72 -28.51
CA THR A 139 0.82 2.37 -28.41
C THR A 139 1.04 0.86 -28.59
N GLN A 140 0.18 0.03 -27.99
CA GLN A 140 0.20 -1.42 -28.12
C GLN A 140 -0.01 -1.83 -29.59
N ASN A 141 -0.98 -1.23 -30.28
CA ASN A 141 -1.24 -1.48 -31.70
C ASN A 141 -0.05 -1.09 -32.59
N ALA A 142 0.58 0.06 -32.34
CA ALA A 142 1.79 0.46 -33.06
C ALA A 142 2.95 -0.52 -32.84
N SER A 143 3.18 -0.91 -31.58
CA SER A 143 4.23 -1.88 -31.20
C SER A 143 3.98 -3.25 -31.84
N PHE A 144 2.72 -3.68 -31.91
CA PHE A 144 2.33 -4.92 -32.59
C PHE A 144 2.74 -4.91 -34.06
N VAL A 145 2.46 -3.83 -34.79
CA VAL A 145 2.85 -3.68 -36.20
C VAL A 145 4.37 -3.75 -36.37
N GLU A 146 5.12 -3.05 -35.51
CA GLU A 146 6.58 -3.06 -35.52
C GLU A 146 7.13 -4.47 -35.27
N TRP A 147 6.69 -5.12 -34.18
CA TRP A 147 7.14 -6.46 -33.80
C TRP A 147 6.79 -7.50 -34.85
N PHE A 148 5.58 -7.46 -35.41
CA PHE A 148 5.17 -8.38 -36.46
C PHE A 148 6.06 -8.23 -37.69
N ASN A 149 6.26 -7.00 -38.17
CA ASN A 149 7.07 -6.75 -39.36
C ASN A 149 8.56 -7.06 -39.13
N ALA A 150 9.03 -6.98 -37.88
CA ALA A 150 10.37 -7.38 -37.46
C ALA A 150 10.53 -8.88 -37.17
N GLY A 151 9.45 -9.67 -37.21
CA GLY A 151 9.47 -11.11 -36.90
C GLY A 151 9.64 -11.43 -35.40
N GLN A 152 9.30 -10.50 -34.52
CA GLN A 152 9.43 -10.63 -33.06
C GLN A 152 8.18 -11.26 -32.43
N PHE A 153 7.93 -12.54 -32.73
CA PHE A 153 6.70 -13.22 -32.31
C PHE A 153 6.62 -13.49 -30.81
N ASP A 154 7.75 -13.59 -30.11
CA ASP A 154 7.73 -13.68 -28.64
C ASP A 154 7.13 -12.42 -28.02
N SER A 155 7.47 -11.24 -28.53
CA SER A 155 6.88 -9.96 -28.09
C SER A 155 5.37 -9.93 -28.35
N ILE A 156 4.93 -10.37 -29.54
CA ILE A 156 3.50 -10.47 -29.86
C ILE A 156 2.80 -11.41 -28.88
N GLY A 157 3.38 -12.59 -28.63
CA GLY A 157 2.80 -13.54 -27.70
C GLY A 157 2.61 -12.98 -26.29
N MET A 158 3.53 -12.13 -25.83
CA MET A 158 3.43 -11.48 -24.52
C MET A 158 2.22 -10.55 -24.37
N GLU A 159 1.61 -10.11 -25.46
CA GLU A 159 0.37 -9.31 -25.44
C GLU A 159 -0.89 -10.16 -25.17
N TYR A 160 -0.81 -11.49 -25.36
CA TYR A 160 -1.94 -12.41 -25.16
C TYR A 160 -1.89 -13.06 -23.78
N LEU A 161 -3.03 -13.44 -23.21
CA LEU A 161 -3.07 -14.40 -22.11
C LEU A 161 -2.55 -15.76 -22.54
N GLU A 162 -2.04 -16.55 -21.58
CA GLU A 162 -1.53 -17.89 -21.84
C GLU A 162 -2.58 -18.80 -22.50
N ASN A 163 -3.84 -18.68 -22.06
CA ASN A 163 -5.01 -19.41 -22.57
C ASN A 163 -5.87 -18.60 -23.54
N ALA A 164 -5.32 -17.56 -24.18
CA ALA A 164 -6.09 -16.71 -25.11
C ALA A 164 -6.64 -17.51 -26.30
N CYS A 165 -7.74 -17.00 -26.87
CA CYS A 165 -8.37 -17.56 -28.06
C CYS A 165 -8.30 -16.57 -29.23
N MET A 166 -8.01 -17.06 -30.43
CA MET A 166 -8.01 -16.27 -31.66
C MET A 166 -8.85 -16.95 -32.74
N ILE A 167 -9.70 -16.17 -33.42
CA ILE A 167 -10.50 -16.58 -34.58
C ILE A 167 -10.03 -15.76 -35.79
N PRO A 168 -9.09 -16.28 -36.59
CA PRO A 168 -8.58 -15.56 -37.75
C PRO A 168 -9.50 -15.68 -38.96
N SER A 169 -9.34 -14.76 -39.91
CA SER A 169 -10.04 -14.77 -41.20
C SER A 169 -9.75 -16.07 -41.95
N ASN A 170 -10.80 -16.78 -42.36
CA ASN A 170 -10.72 -18.03 -43.13
C ASN A 170 -9.82 -19.11 -42.50
N TYR A 171 -9.68 -19.11 -41.17
CA TYR A 171 -8.88 -20.09 -40.44
C TYR A 171 -9.66 -20.68 -39.26
N ARG A 172 -9.22 -21.85 -38.78
CA ARG A 172 -9.82 -22.46 -37.59
C ARG A 172 -9.51 -21.63 -36.35
N GLU A 173 -10.36 -21.74 -35.34
CA GLU A 173 -10.09 -21.18 -34.01
C GLU A 173 -8.76 -21.72 -33.45
N ILE A 174 -8.02 -20.84 -32.80
CA ILE A 174 -6.69 -21.09 -32.26
C ILE A 174 -6.72 -20.83 -30.76
N HIS A 175 -6.25 -21.80 -29.98
CA HIS A 175 -6.23 -21.75 -28.53
C HIS A 175 -4.80 -21.71 -28.00
N GLY A 176 -4.54 -20.81 -27.08
CA GLY A 176 -3.29 -20.69 -26.35
C GLY A 176 -2.25 -19.82 -27.07
N ARG A 177 -1.52 -19.04 -26.27
CA ARG A 177 -0.51 -18.07 -26.72
C ARG A 177 0.50 -18.66 -27.70
N GLU A 178 1.04 -19.85 -27.43
CA GLU A 178 2.06 -20.45 -28.29
C GLU A 178 1.55 -20.80 -29.68
N ASN A 179 0.28 -21.25 -29.79
CA ASN A 179 -0.33 -21.53 -31.09
C ASN A 179 -0.65 -20.22 -31.85
N ILE A 180 -1.04 -19.17 -31.13
CA ILE A 180 -1.25 -17.83 -31.69
C ILE A 180 0.06 -17.27 -32.27
N LYS A 181 1.18 -17.39 -31.53
CA LYS A 181 2.52 -17.05 -32.05
C LYS A 181 2.85 -17.83 -33.33
N GLY A 182 2.56 -19.13 -33.33
CA GLY A 182 2.73 -19.98 -34.51
C GLY A 182 1.93 -19.49 -35.72
N TYR A 183 0.69 -19.04 -35.51
CA TYR A 183 -0.14 -18.44 -36.56
C TYR A 183 0.45 -17.14 -37.11
N TYR A 184 0.90 -16.22 -36.25
CA TYR A 184 1.55 -14.99 -36.74
C TYR A 184 2.86 -15.27 -37.46
N ASN A 185 3.64 -16.25 -37.02
CA ASN A 185 4.83 -16.69 -37.76
C ASN A 185 4.46 -17.25 -39.14
N PHE A 186 3.43 -18.09 -39.22
CA PHE A 186 2.89 -18.58 -40.50
C PHE A 186 2.45 -17.44 -41.40
N LEU A 187 1.66 -16.49 -40.89
CA LEU A 187 1.18 -15.33 -41.63
C LEU A 187 2.35 -14.46 -42.13
N TYR A 188 3.36 -14.23 -41.29
CA TYR A 188 4.57 -13.51 -41.68
C TYR A 188 5.31 -14.21 -42.83
N ALA A 189 5.40 -15.54 -42.79
CA ALA A 189 6.08 -16.34 -43.80
C ALA A 189 5.38 -16.31 -45.17
N THR A 190 4.08 -15.98 -45.25
CA THR A 190 3.38 -15.79 -46.54
C THR A 190 3.75 -14.47 -47.22
N GLY A 191 4.52 -13.60 -46.56
CA GLY A 191 4.84 -12.26 -47.03
C GLY A 191 3.86 -11.19 -46.55
N PHE A 192 2.85 -11.55 -45.74
CA PHE A 192 1.94 -10.58 -45.14
C PHE A 192 2.70 -9.59 -44.25
N ARG A 193 2.40 -8.29 -44.35
CA ARG A 193 2.98 -7.24 -43.51
C ARG A 193 1.91 -6.24 -43.14
N PHE A 194 1.79 -5.94 -41.85
CA PHE A 194 0.88 -4.89 -41.41
C PHE A 194 1.45 -3.52 -41.81
N THR A 195 0.57 -2.66 -42.29
CA THR A 195 0.86 -1.23 -42.53
C THR A 195 0.37 -0.39 -41.36
N GLU A 196 -0.81 -0.72 -40.83
CA GLU A 196 -1.52 0.07 -39.85
C GLU A 196 -2.47 -0.84 -39.06
N ILE A 197 -2.62 -0.59 -37.76
CA ILE A 197 -3.71 -1.12 -36.93
C ILE A 197 -4.30 0.07 -36.18
N THR A 198 -5.57 0.36 -36.43
CA THR A 198 -6.26 1.54 -35.92
C THR A 198 -7.56 1.18 -35.22
N SER A 199 -7.62 1.50 -33.93
CA SER A 199 -8.85 1.39 -33.13
C SER A 199 -9.91 2.37 -33.63
N LYS A 200 -11.15 1.90 -33.78
CA LYS A 200 -12.32 2.69 -34.17
C LYS A 200 -13.26 2.93 -33.01
N ALA A 201 -13.41 1.95 -32.13
CA ALA A 201 -14.27 2.06 -30.96
C ALA A 201 -13.71 1.24 -29.81
N ILE A 202 -13.45 1.92 -28.68
CA ILE A 202 -12.97 1.30 -27.45
C ILE A 202 -14.05 1.44 -26.36
N VAL A 203 -14.45 0.30 -25.80
CA VAL A 203 -15.35 0.20 -24.65
C VAL A 203 -14.55 -0.33 -23.48
N VAL A 204 -14.50 0.44 -22.39
CA VAL A 204 -13.73 0.09 -21.19
C VAL A 204 -14.68 -0.14 -20.02
N SER A 205 -14.50 -1.27 -19.35
CA SER A 205 -15.09 -1.62 -18.05
C SER A 205 -13.97 -1.80 -17.01
N ASP A 206 -14.31 -2.19 -15.79
CA ASP A 206 -13.36 -2.30 -14.68
C ASP A 206 -12.31 -3.41 -14.89
N SER A 207 -12.66 -4.50 -15.60
CA SER A 207 -11.77 -5.64 -15.83
C SER A 207 -11.72 -6.14 -17.27
N ILE A 208 -12.53 -5.56 -18.16
CA ILE A 208 -12.65 -5.94 -19.56
C ILE A 208 -12.59 -4.67 -20.41
N LEU A 209 -11.80 -4.74 -21.48
CA LEU A 209 -11.75 -3.75 -22.53
C LEU A 209 -12.08 -4.44 -23.85
N VAL A 210 -12.92 -3.80 -24.67
CA VAL A 210 -13.19 -4.25 -26.04
C VAL A 210 -12.71 -3.18 -27.00
N ASP A 211 -11.75 -3.54 -27.83
CA ASP A 211 -11.29 -2.74 -28.96
C ASP A 211 -11.87 -3.30 -30.26
N ARG A 212 -12.43 -2.41 -31.08
CA ARG A 212 -12.88 -2.71 -32.44
C ARG A 212 -12.17 -1.75 -33.36
N GLY A 213 -11.54 -2.29 -34.39
CA GLY A 213 -10.75 -1.48 -35.29
C GLY A 213 -10.58 -2.09 -36.67
N VAL A 214 -9.64 -1.49 -37.39
CA VAL A 214 -9.27 -1.88 -38.74
C VAL A 214 -7.77 -2.09 -38.79
N TRP A 215 -7.33 -3.15 -39.45
CA TRP A 215 -5.94 -3.32 -39.84
C TRP A 215 -5.80 -3.14 -41.36
N LYS A 216 -4.61 -2.75 -41.79
CA LYS A 216 -4.24 -2.65 -43.20
C LYS A 216 -2.96 -3.41 -43.46
N ALA A 217 -2.84 -4.00 -44.65
CA ALA A 217 -1.65 -4.69 -45.13
C ALA A 217 -1.51 -4.44 -46.64
N GLY A 218 -0.75 -3.42 -47.02
CA GLY A 218 -0.72 -2.96 -48.42
C GLY A 218 -2.08 -2.43 -48.86
N GLN A 219 -2.67 -3.03 -49.90
CA GLN A 219 -4.03 -2.69 -50.37
C GLN A 219 -5.13 -3.42 -49.58
N MET A 220 -4.77 -4.48 -48.83
CA MET A 220 -5.75 -5.26 -48.07
C MET A 220 -6.16 -4.51 -46.81
N THR A 221 -7.46 -4.56 -46.49
CA THR A 221 -8.00 -4.11 -45.22
C THR A 221 -8.73 -5.24 -44.52
N GLY A 222 -8.83 -5.15 -43.20
CA GLY A 222 -9.69 -6.03 -42.46
C GLY A 222 -10.14 -5.42 -41.15
N THR A 223 -11.19 -5.99 -40.61
CA THR A 223 -11.79 -5.59 -39.34
C THR A 223 -11.40 -6.55 -38.25
N TYR A 224 -11.30 -6.04 -37.02
CA TYR A 224 -11.04 -6.86 -35.85
C TYR A 224 -11.89 -6.47 -34.66
N LEU A 225 -12.07 -7.44 -33.78
CA LEU A 225 -12.61 -7.28 -32.43
C LEU A 225 -11.68 -7.99 -31.46
N THR A 226 -11.14 -7.24 -30.51
CA THR A 226 -10.22 -7.74 -29.50
C THR A 226 -10.79 -7.45 -28.12
N GLN A 227 -10.96 -8.49 -27.33
CA GLN A 227 -11.29 -8.39 -25.90
C GLN A 227 -10.00 -8.54 -25.10
N LEU A 228 -9.69 -7.52 -24.31
CA LEU A 228 -8.59 -7.51 -23.36
C LEU A 228 -9.12 -7.64 -21.93
N ARG A 229 -8.34 -8.30 -21.07
CA ARG A 229 -8.61 -8.46 -19.64
C ARG A 229 -7.54 -7.77 -18.82
N LEU A 230 -7.97 -7.04 -17.79
CA LEU A 230 -7.08 -6.45 -16.80
C LEU A 230 -6.59 -7.55 -15.86
N CYS A 231 -5.28 -7.72 -15.78
CA CYS A 231 -4.63 -8.70 -14.91
C CYS A 231 -4.16 -8.07 -13.59
N LYS A 232 -3.78 -8.93 -12.65
CA LYS A 232 -3.34 -8.53 -11.29
C LYS A 232 -2.09 -7.65 -11.28
N ASP A 233 -1.30 -7.69 -12.34
CA ASP A 233 -0.13 -6.83 -12.56
C ASP A 233 -0.50 -5.43 -13.06
N GLY A 234 -1.80 -5.15 -13.24
CA GLY A 234 -2.31 -3.87 -13.70
C GLY A 234 -2.19 -3.66 -15.22
N LYS A 235 -1.89 -4.71 -15.98
CA LYS A 235 -1.77 -4.65 -17.45
C LYS A 235 -2.95 -5.31 -18.14
N TRP A 236 -3.22 -4.86 -19.36
CA TRP A 236 -4.24 -5.41 -20.24
C TRP A 236 -3.63 -6.42 -21.18
N TYR A 237 -4.19 -7.63 -21.21
CA TYR A 237 -3.76 -8.70 -22.10
C TYR A 237 -4.93 -9.16 -22.96
N ILE A 238 -4.66 -9.51 -24.21
CA ILE A 238 -5.63 -10.04 -25.15
C ILE A 238 -6.09 -11.41 -24.66
N GLU A 239 -7.38 -11.54 -24.38
CA GLU A 239 -8.03 -12.80 -23.98
C GLU A 239 -8.71 -13.46 -25.17
N ASN A 240 -9.44 -12.66 -25.98
CA ASN A 240 -10.10 -13.14 -27.18
C ASN A 240 -9.85 -12.17 -28.32
N GLU A 241 -9.56 -12.69 -29.50
CA GLU A 241 -9.43 -11.90 -30.72
C GLU A 241 -10.19 -12.57 -31.86
N MET A 242 -10.88 -11.76 -32.66
CA MET A 242 -11.45 -12.19 -33.92
C MET A 242 -11.08 -11.18 -34.99
N SER A 243 -10.71 -11.67 -36.17
CA SER A 243 -10.44 -10.81 -37.30
C SER A 243 -11.03 -11.36 -38.59
N ASN A 244 -11.47 -10.46 -39.45
CA ASN A 244 -11.96 -10.75 -40.78
C ASN A 244 -11.20 -9.90 -41.81
N THR A 245 -10.95 -10.46 -42.99
CA THR A 245 -10.46 -9.69 -44.14
C THR A 245 -11.67 -9.10 -44.85
N ASP A 246 -11.68 -7.79 -45.05
CA ASP A 246 -12.78 -7.13 -45.73
C ASP A 246 -12.65 -7.41 -47.24
N LEU A 247 -13.77 -7.74 -47.88
CA LEU A 247 -13.83 -7.86 -49.34
C LEU A 247 -13.92 -6.44 -49.91
N GLU A 248 -13.12 -6.13 -50.93
CA GLU A 248 -13.37 -4.94 -51.74
C GLU A 248 -14.75 -5.11 -52.36
N ALA A 249 -15.66 -4.19 -52.07
CA ALA A 249 -16.94 -4.14 -52.76
C ALA A 249 -16.65 -3.75 -54.21
N GLU A 250 -16.78 -4.70 -55.13
CA GLU A 250 -16.86 -4.43 -56.58
C GLU A 250 -17.98 -3.43 -56.91
#